data_AF-A0A5R8UEI0-F1
#
_entry.id   AF-A0A5R8UEI0-F1
#
_cell.length_a   1.000
_cell.length_b   1.000
_cell.length_c   1.000
_cell.angle_alpha   90.00
_cell.angle_beta   90.00
_cell.angle_gamma   90.00
#
_symmetry.space_group_name_H-M   'P 1'
#
loop_
_entity.id
_entity.type
_entity.pdbx_description
1 polymer ?
#
loop_
_entity_poly.entity_id
_entity_poly.type
_entity_poly.pdbx_seq_one_letter_code
_entity_poly.pdbx_strand_id
1 'polypeptide(L)'
;KSQRQGELWVVTRATPVSDKKYHYRVVNGIGIPGGQEGKVFPYSEGKYLKVRFETERETHIEQMYYLYLNILPEMRAVRRAEPEVLVLEYEQGKVMCTLYIPVVVEEQQPDAVSVKRNHL
;
A
#
# COMPACT_ATOMS: atom_id res chain seq x y z
N LYS A 1 38.54 -6.40 -8.53
CA LYS A 1 37.22 -5.94 -9.04
C LYS A 1 36.16 -6.42 -8.05
N SER A 2 35.73 -5.60 -7.09
CA SER A 2 34.67 -5.99 -6.16
C SER A 2 33.32 -5.88 -6.87
N GLN A 3 32.69 -7.03 -7.11
CA GLN A 3 31.26 -7.07 -7.41
C GLN A 3 30.53 -6.52 -6.18
N ARG A 4 29.80 -5.41 -6.35
CA ARG A 4 28.82 -4.94 -5.35
C ARG A 4 27.73 -6.01 -5.25
N GLN A 5 27.90 -6.97 -4.33
CA GLN A 5 26.81 -7.79 -3.85
C GLN A 5 25.80 -6.87 -3.15
N GLY A 6 24.55 -6.86 -3.60
CA GLY A 6 23.41 -6.67 -2.70
C GLY A 6 22.75 -5.29 -2.60
N GLU A 7 22.98 -4.35 -3.52
CA GLU A 7 22.12 -3.15 -3.54
C GLU A 7 20.76 -3.50 -4.19
N LEU A 8 19.76 -3.75 -3.34
CA LEU A 8 18.38 -3.94 -3.76
C LEU A 8 17.76 -2.58 -4.11
N TRP A 9 17.27 -2.45 -5.33
CA TRP A 9 16.64 -1.23 -5.83
C TRP A 9 15.13 -1.39 -5.81
N VAL A 10 14.43 -0.36 -5.35
CA VAL A 10 12.98 -0.25 -5.55
C VAL A 10 12.77 0.13 -7.01
N VAL A 11 12.08 -0.72 -7.77
CA VAL A 11 11.78 -0.52 -9.18
C VAL A 11 10.31 -0.16 -9.32
N THR A 12 10.02 0.97 -9.93
CA THR A 12 8.64 1.43 -10.12
C THR A 12 8.29 1.40 -11.60
N ARG A 13 7.30 0.59 -11.98
CA ARG A 13 6.74 0.57 -13.33
C ARG A 13 5.44 1.37 -13.36
N ALA A 14 5.45 2.50 -14.06
CA ALA A 14 4.24 3.22 -14.41
C ALA A 14 3.74 2.76 -15.80
N THR A 15 2.47 2.38 -15.91
CA THR A 15 1.82 2.00 -17.17
C THR A 15 0.58 2.86 -17.36
N PRO A 16 0.38 3.50 -18.53
CA PRO A 16 -0.84 4.25 -18.81
C PRO A 16 -2.09 3.38 -18.67
N VAL A 17 -3.18 3.95 -18.18
CA VAL A 17 -4.50 3.31 -18.13
C VAL A 17 -5.20 3.59 -19.46
N SER A 18 -5.47 2.53 -20.24
CA SER A 18 -5.87 2.64 -21.66
C SER A 18 -7.16 3.42 -21.90
N ASP A 19 -8.07 3.43 -20.94
CA ASP A 19 -9.39 4.06 -21.02
C ASP A 19 -9.43 5.47 -20.38
N LYS A 20 -8.33 5.96 -19.81
CA LYS A 20 -8.30 7.23 -19.07
C LYS A 20 -7.08 8.10 -19.40
N LYS A 21 -7.33 9.29 -19.95
CA LYS A 21 -6.28 10.26 -20.32
C LYS A 21 -5.56 10.77 -19.08
N TYR A 22 -4.22 10.72 -19.08
CA TYR A 22 -3.31 11.12 -17.99
C TYR A 22 -3.32 10.25 -16.74
N HIS A 23 -3.91 9.06 -16.80
CA HIS A 23 -3.97 8.13 -15.68
C HIS A 23 -2.90 7.06 -15.83
N TYR A 24 -2.24 6.72 -14.72
CA TYR A 24 -1.17 5.75 -14.70
C TYR A 24 -1.35 4.76 -13.55
N ARG A 25 -1.11 3.49 -13.84
CA ARG A 25 -0.97 2.42 -12.86
C ARG A 25 0.49 2.29 -12.50
N VAL A 26 0.78 2.38 -11.21
CA VAL A 26 2.14 2.26 -10.68
C VAL A 26 2.26 0.92 -9.94
N VAL A 27 3.20 0.09 -10.39
CA VAL A 27 3.56 -1.18 -9.76
C VAL A 27 4.98 -1.06 -9.25
N ASN A 28 5.16 -1.22 -7.94
CA ASN A 28 6.48 -1.22 -7.32
C ASN A 28 7.09 -2.64 -7.34
N GLY A 29 8.40 -2.73 -7.21
CA GLY A 29 9.27 -3.86 -7.52
C GLY A 29 10.51 -3.81 -6.63
N ILE A 30 11.19 -4.93 -6.39
CA ILE A 30 12.58 -4.91 -5.90
C ILE A 30 13.45 -5.66 -6.91
N GLY A 31 14.59 -5.09 -7.30
CA GLY A 31 15.50 -5.67 -8.29
C GLY A 31 16.96 -5.30 -8.06
N ILE A 32 17.85 -5.83 -8.90
CA ILE A 32 19.30 -5.53 -8.90
C ILE A 32 19.65 -4.75 -10.18
N PRO A 33 20.44 -3.67 -10.10
CA PRO A 33 20.86 -2.90 -11.27
C PRO A 33 21.55 -3.74 -12.34
N GLY A 34 21.11 -3.62 -13.59
CA GLY A 34 21.68 -4.36 -14.73
C GLY A 34 21.28 -5.84 -14.81
N GLY A 35 20.54 -6.36 -13.82
CA GLY A 35 19.89 -7.66 -13.91
C GLY A 35 18.50 -7.55 -14.54
N GLN A 36 18.14 -8.48 -15.42
CA GLN A 36 16.74 -8.69 -15.84
C GLN A 36 15.93 -9.46 -14.77
N GLU A 37 16.34 -9.39 -13.51
CA GLU A 37 15.66 -10.05 -12.40
C GLU A 37 14.78 -9.03 -11.70
N GLY A 38 13.55 -8.89 -12.21
CA GLY A 38 12.50 -8.14 -11.59
C GLY A 38 11.19 -8.87 -11.80
N LYS A 39 10.61 -9.42 -10.73
CA LYS A 39 9.23 -9.92 -10.80
C LYS A 39 8.32 -8.70 -10.79
N VAL A 40 7.46 -8.55 -11.81
CA VAL A 40 6.21 -7.82 -11.62
C VAL A 40 5.52 -8.58 -10.50
N PHE A 41 5.42 -7.98 -9.32
CA PHE A 41 4.93 -8.75 -8.20
C PHE A 41 3.48 -9.17 -8.49
N PRO A 42 3.16 -10.49 -8.42
CA PRO A 42 1.79 -10.92 -8.51
C PRO A 42 1.03 -10.34 -7.31
N TYR A 43 -0.18 -9.82 -7.56
CA TYR A 43 -1.09 -9.45 -6.49
C TYR A 43 -1.72 -10.73 -5.97
N SER A 44 -1.69 -10.92 -4.66
CA SER A 44 -2.33 -12.06 -4.04
C SER A 44 -3.83 -11.81 -3.90
N GLU A 45 -4.62 -12.87 -3.88
CA GLU A 45 -6.02 -12.77 -3.47
C GLU A 45 -6.10 -12.39 -1.98
N GLY A 46 -7.11 -11.59 -1.63
CA GLY A 46 -7.36 -11.21 -0.24
C GLY A 46 -7.98 -9.84 -0.07
N LYS A 47 -8.04 -9.40 1.20
CA LYS A 47 -8.56 -8.08 1.57
C LYS A 47 -7.50 -7.01 1.31
N TYR A 48 -7.95 -5.90 0.74
CA TYR A 48 -7.16 -4.69 0.54
C TYR A 48 -7.86 -3.51 1.20
N LEU A 49 -7.11 -2.68 1.92
CA LEU A 49 -7.57 -1.36 2.30
C LEU A 49 -7.39 -0.44 1.09
N LYS A 50 -8.50 0.09 0.58
CA LYS A 50 -8.51 1.09 -0.49
C LYS A 50 -8.63 2.47 0.13
N VAL A 51 -7.64 3.32 -0.10
CA VAL A 51 -7.67 4.72 0.32
C VAL A 51 -7.52 5.62 -0.91
N ARG A 52 -8.31 6.69 -0.97
CA ARG A 52 -8.22 7.70 -2.03
C ARG A 52 -8.01 9.07 -1.41
N PHE A 53 -7.01 9.81 -1.88
CA PHE A 53 -6.70 11.15 -1.40
C PHE A 53 -6.14 12.03 -2.53
N GLU A 54 -6.39 13.33 -2.43
CA GLU A 54 -5.75 14.33 -3.28
C GLU A 54 -4.29 14.48 -2.87
N THR A 55 -3.38 14.59 -3.83
CA THR A 55 -1.94 14.63 -3.56
C THR A 55 -1.22 15.52 -4.56
N GLU A 56 -0.09 16.06 -4.14
CA GLU A 56 0.89 16.77 -4.96
C GLU A 56 2.28 16.19 -4.66
N ARG A 57 3.29 16.61 -5.43
CA ARG A 57 4.68 16.15 -5.23
C ARG A 57 5.14 16.39 -3.78
N GLU A 58 4.75 17.51 -3.21
CA GLU A 58 5.12 17.99 -1.88
C GLU A 58 4.34 17.27 -0.77
N THR A 59 3.09 16.90 -1.02
CA THR A 59 2.19 16.35 0.02
C THR A 59 2.12 14.83 0.02
N HIS A 60 2.57 14.16 -1.04
CA HIS A 60 2.40 12.71 -1.21
C HIS A 60 2.98 11.88 -0.06
N ILE A 61 4.21 12.17 0.35
CA ILE A 61 4.89 11.40 1.41
C ILE A 61 4.20 11.59 2.75
N GLU A 62 3.78 12.82 3.07
CA GLU A 62 3.07 13.12 4.32
C GLU A 62 1.73 12.38 4.40
N GLN A 63 0.96 12.41 3.31
CA GLN A 63 -0.30 11.66 3.22
C GLN A 63 -0.06 10.16 3.41
N MET A 64 0.95 9.60 2.74
CA MET A 64 1.33 8.18 2.91
C MET A 64 1.67 7.87 4.38
N TYR A 65 2.52 8.67 5.02
CA TYR A 65 2.86 8.46 6.44
C TYR A 65 1.65 8.53 7.36
N TYR A 66 0.75 9.48 7.12
CA TYR A 66 -0.48 9.58 7.89
C TYR A 66 -1.31 8.29 7.81
N LEU A 67 -1.41 7.69 6.61
CA LEU A 67 -2.12 6.42 6.42
C LEU A 67 -1.50 5.27 7.22
N TYR A 68 -0.18 5.08 7.15
CA TYR A 68 0.46 3.95 7.84
C TYR A 68 0.49 4.11 9.36
N LEU A 69 0.69 5.34 9.83
CA LEU A 69 0.92 5.60 11.25
C LEU A 69 -0.36 5.87 12.04
N ASN A 70 -1.46 6.22 11.37
CA ASN A 70 -2.72 6.57 12.05
C ASN A 70 -3.89 5.71 11.57
N ILE A 71 -4.16 5.69 10.26
CA ILE A 71 -5.36 5.01 9.72
C ILE A 71 -5.28 3.49 9.84
N LEU A 72 -4.15 2.87 9.50
CA LEU A 72 -4.02 1.41 9.64
C LEU A 72 -4.21 0.92 11.09
N PRO A 73 -3.54 1.53 12.10
CA PRO A 73 -3.78 1.19 13.50
C PRO A 73 -5.23 1.40 13.95
N GLU A 74 -5.85 2.52 13.58
CA GLU A 74 -7.25 2.83 13.95
C GLU A 74 -8.22 1.78 13.42
N MET A 75 -8.00 1.33 12.18
CA MET A 75 -8.79 0.29 11.51
C MET A 75 -8.45 -1.13 11.99
N ARG A 76 -7.48 -1.29 12.91
CA ARG A 76 -6.91 -2.58 13.33
C ARG A 76 -6.51 -3.44 12.12
N ALA A 77 -6.01 -2.77 11.08
CA ALA A 77 -5.60 -3.38 9.83
C ALA A 77 -4.08 -3.58 9.86
N VAL A 78 -3.65 -4.84 9.78
CA VAL A 78 -2.25 -5.20 9.71
C VAL A 78 -1.86 -5.36 8.25
N ARG A 79 -0.89 -4.56 7.80
CA ARG A 79 -0.33 -4.66 6.45
C ARG A 79 0.35 -6.01 6.25
N ARG A 80 0.00 -6.70 5.17
CA ARG A 80 0.73 -7.89 4.70
C ARG A 80 2.06 -7.46 4.07
N ALA A 81 3.10 -8.29 4.20
CA ALA A 81 4.43 -8.05 3.63
C ALA A 81 4.44 -8.26 2.11
N GLU A 82 3.59 -7.50 1.42
CA GLU A 82 3.26 -7.66 0.02
C GLU A 82 3.23 -6.32 -0.71
N PRO A 83 3.32 -6.34 -2.05
CA PRO A 83 3.29 -5.13 -2.85
C PRO A 83 1.93 -4.44 -2.79
N GLU A 84 1.98 -3.13 -2.78
CA GLU A 84 0.82 -2.26 -2.84
C GLU A 84 0.58 -1.79 -4.27
N VAL A 85 -0.68 -1.47 -4.57
CA VAL A 85 -1.04 -0.85 -5.84
C VAL A 85 -1.27 0.62 -5.62
N LEU A 86 -0.56 1.45 -6.38
CA LEU A 86 -0.77 2.88 -6.39
C LEU A 86 -1.30 3.29 -7.78
N VAL A 87 -2.41 4.01 -7.80
CA VAL A 87 -3.01 4.53 -9.03
C VAL A 87 -3.06 6.05 -8.92
N LEU A 88 -2.41 6.74 -9.86
CA LEU A 88 -2.48 8.20 -9.97
C LEU A 88 -3.43 8.56 -11.10
N GLU A 89 -4.42 9.36 -10.77
CA GLU A 89 -5.48 9.81 -11.65
C GLU A 89 -5.48 11.34 -11.68
N TYR A 90 -5.66 11.93 -12.87
CA TYR A 90 -5.86 13.38 -12.97
C TYR A 90 -7.35 13.66 -13.13
N GLU A 91 -7.93 14.41 -12.19
CA GLU A 91 -9.36 14.71 -12.13
C GLU A 91 -9.57 16.19 -11.82
N GLN A 92 -10.25 16.91 -12.72
CA GLN A 92 -10.63 18.32 -12.52
C GLN A 92 -9.48 19.24 -12.09
N GLY A 93 -8.27 19.02 -12.63
CA GLY A 93 -7.10 19.83 -12.31
C GLY A 93 -6.24 19.29 -11.16
N LYS A 94 -6.66 18.21 -10.50
CA LYS A 94 -6.05 17.66 -9.29
C LYS A 94 -5.45 16.29 -9.56
N VAL A 95 -4.38 15.95 -8.84
CA VAL A 95 -3.83 14.59 -8.85
C VAL A 95 -4.44 13.81 -7.68
N MET A 96 -5.18 12.76 -8.00
CA MET A 96 -5.77 11.84 -7.04
C MET A 96 -4.90 10.59 -6.95
N CYS A 97 -4.50 10.23 -5.74
CA CYS A 97 -3.88 8.95 -5.45
C CYS A 97 -4.94 7.98 -4.93
N THR A 98 -5.02 6.79 -5.51
CA THR A 98 -5.70 5.64 -4.90
C THR A 98 -4.68 4.57 -4.57
N LEU A 99 -4.58 4.24 -3.29
CA LEU A 99 -3.70 3.22 -2.77
C LEU A 99 -4.51 1.99 -2.36
N TYR A 100 -4.03 0.81 -2.76
CA TYR A 100 -4.54 -0.49 -2.31
C TYR A 100 -3.47 -1.17 -1.50
N ILE A 101 -3.67 -1.23 -0.18
CA ILE A 101 -2.75 -1.85 0.77
C ILE A 101 -3.27 -3.26 1.10
N PRO A 102 -2.50 -4.34 0.85
CA PRO A 102 -2.91 -5.68 1.26
C PRO A 102 -2.91 -5.76 2.79
N VAL A 103 -4.04 -6.16 3.38
CA VAL A 103 -4.22 -6.16 4.84
C VAL A 103 -4.90 -7.42 5.34
N VAL A 104 -4.70 -7.71 6.62
CA VAL A 104 -5.56 -8.56 7.44
C VAL A 104 -6.24 -7.63 8.45
N VAL A 105 -7.57 -7.74 8.59
CA VAL A 105 -8.32 -6.99 9.60
C VAL A 105 -8.59 -7.96 10.74
N GLU A 106 -8.13 -7.62 11.94
CA GLU A 106 -8.46 -8.41 13.13
C GLU A 106 -9.95 -8.24 13.44
N GLU A 107 -10.73 -9.32 13.31
CA GLU A 107 -12.12 -9.32 13.74
C GLU A 107 -12.17 -9.19 15.26
N GLN A 108 -13.05 -8.32 15.76
CA GLN A 108 -13.28 -8.19 17.19
C GLN A 108 -13.66 -9.57 17.77
N GLN A 109 -12.86 -10.09 18.70
CA GLN A 109 -13.41 -10.97 19.72
C GLN A 109 -14.42 -10.14 20.51
N PRO A 110 -15.72 -10.51 20.56
CA PRO A 110 -16.63 -9.84 21.47
C PRO A 110 -16.07 -10.03 22.88
N ASP A 111 -15.83 -8.92 23.58
CA ASP A 111 -15.32 -8.92 24.93
C ASP A 111 -16.10 -9.95 25.75
N ALA A 112 -15.41 -11.01 26.19
CA ALA A 112 -15.96 -11.91 27.19
C ALA A 112 -16.13 -11.09 28.47
N VAL A 113 -17.31 -10.50 28.65
CA VAL A 113 -17.72 -9.87 29.89
C VAL A 113 -17.74 -10.97 30.95
N SER A 114 -16.61 -11.17 31.63
CA SER A 114 -16.53 -11.98 32.83
C SER A 114 -17.20 -11.19 33.95
N VAL A 115 -18.53 -11.30 34.05
CA VAL A 115 -19.25 -10.93 35.25
C VAL A 115 -18.86 -11.93 36.32
N LYS A 116 -17.81 -11.62 37.09
CA LYS A 116 -17.63 -12.25 38.40
C LYS A 116 -18.80 -11.80 39.26
N ARG A 117 -19.83 -12.66 39.36
CA ARG A 117 -20.82 -12.59 40.43
C ARG A 117 -20.04 -12.78 41.74
N ASN A 118 -19.85 -11.70 42.48
CA ASN A 118 -19.53 -11.79 43.89
C ASN A 118 -20.73 -12.45 44.58
N HIS A 119 -20.57 -13.70 44.98
CA HIS A 119 -21.39 -14.32 46.00
C HIS A 119 -20.53 -14.47 47.26
N LEU A 120 -21.18 -14.07 48.37
CA LEU A 120 -20.76 -14.09 49.78
C LEU A 120 -20.06 -12.81 50.25
#